data_AF-A0A9X9I6Q6-F1
#
_entry.id   AF-A0A9X9I6Q6-F1
#
_cell.length_a   1.000
_cell.length_b   1.000
_cell.length_c   1.000
_cell.angle_alpha   90.00
_cell.angle_beta   90.00
_cell.angle_gamma   90.00
#
_symmetry.space_group_name_H-M   'P 1'
#
loop_
_entity.id
_entity.type
_entity.pdbx_description
1 polymer ?
#
loop_
_entity_poly.entity_id
_entity_poly.type
_entity_poly.pdbx_seq_one_letter_code
_entity_poly.pdbx_strand_id
1 'polypeptide(L)'
;MVAAVFKHHGFSGVDYRFQKSRSYSVREYVTQYLESDFDFINRLCEEEGIWYAFEQHEQHGDVVVFGDSPEHYWRSQGLPVSYRPHAGLESVGTEALFNLSIRHNPIIEGIRTADYNYRSADTDLFAETDNKQSEESADNTVLLGKQQHWAFIPKQPTKPKFRRPC
;
A
#
# COMPACT_ATOMS: atom_id res chain seq x y z
N MET A 1 15.11 -2.53 -4.68
CA MET A 1 15.14 -1.41 -5.65
C MET A 1 15.14 -0.07 -4.94
N VAL A 2 14.18 0.21 -4.05
CA VAL A 2 14.17 1.44 -3.21
C VAL A 2 15.54 1.73 -2.57
N ALA A 3 16.11 0.77 -1.83
CA ALA A 3 17.43 0.93 -1.23
C ALA A 3 18.57 1.28 -2.21
N ALA A 4 18.47 0.91 -3.50
CA ALA A 4 19.47 1.24 -4.50
C ALA A 4 19.37 2.72 -4.93
N VAL A 5 18.15 3.25 -5.06
CA VAL A 5 17.90 4.67 -5.34
C VAL A 5 18.44 5.53 -4.21
N PHE A 6 18.15 5.17 -2.96
CA PHE A 6 18.68 5.87 -1.79
C PHE A 6 20.22 5.90 -1.77
N LYS A 7 20.87 4.76 -2.01
CA LYS A 7 22.33 4.68 -2.11
C LYS A 7 22.90 5.53 -3.24
N HIS A 8 22.23 5.61 -4.38
CA HIS A 8 22.65 6.44 -5.51
C HIS A 8 22.66 7.94 -5.15
N HIS A 9 21.71 8.36 -4.32
CA HIS A 9 21.64 9.73 -3.80
C HIS A 9 22.51 10.00 -2.57
N GLY A 10 23.33 9.03 -2.14
CA GLY A 10 24.24 9.18 -1.01
C GLY A 10 23.62 8.95 0.36
N PHE A 11 22.36 8.51 0.43
CA PHE A 11 21.75 8.09 1.70
C PHE A 11 22.33 6.75 2.15
N SER A 12 22.50 6.63 3.46
CA SER A 12 23.13 5.51 4.12
C SER A 12 22.18 4.85 5.14
N GLY A 13 22.60 3.74 5.74
CA GLY A 13 21.74 2.94 6.62
C GLY A 13 21.28 3.63 7.91
N VAL A 14 21.75 4.84 8.20
CA VAL A 14 21.23 5.68 9.29
C VAL A 14 20.04 6.52 8.86
N ASP A 15 19.90 6.82 7.57
CA ASP A 15 18.88 7.73 7.03
C ASP A 15 17.56 7.00 6.73
N TYR A 16 17.60 5.67 6.58
CA TYR A 16 16.41 4.87 6.31
C TYR A 16 16.47 3.47 6.94
N ARG A 17 15.31 2.92 7.29
CA ARG A 17 15.14 1.59 7.87
C ARG A 17 14.01 0.83 7.19
N PHE A 18 14.24 -0.44 6.89
CA PHE A 18 13.22 -1.33 6.33
C PHE A 18 12.76 -2.34 7.39
N GLN A 19 11.49 -2.25 7.79
CA GLN A 19 10.79 -3.27 8.58
C GLN A 19 9.90 -4.08 7.64
N LYS A 20 10.28 -5.32 7.39
CA LYS A 20 9.59 -6.21 6.46
C LYS A 20 9.12 -7.44 7.21
N SER A 21 7.85 -7.76 7.08
CA SER A 21 7.26 -8.99 7.59
C SER A 21 7.23 -10.11 6.54
N ARG A 22 7.18 -9.75 5.24
CA ARG A 22 7.14 -10.71 4.12
C ARG A 22 8.40 -10.71 3.26
N SER A 23 8.54 -11.79 2.51
CA SER A 23 9.56 -11.94 1.47
C SER A 23 9.04 -11.37 0.15
N TYR A 24 9.82 -10.50 -0.48
CA TYR A 24 9.49 -9.89 -1.77
C TYR A 24 10.17 -10.66 -2.89
N SER A 25 9.43 -11.02 -3.93
CA SER A 25 9.99 -11.67 -5.10
C SER A 25 10.90 -10.72 -5.86
N VAL A 26 12.00 -11.27 -6.40
CA VAL A 26 12.89 -10.49 -7.26
C VAL A 26 12.17 -10.28 -8.59
N ARG A 27 11.94 -9.03 -8.95
CA ARG A 27 11.34 -8.68 -10.24
C ARG A 27 12.37 -8.86 -11.36
N GLU A 28 11.98 -9.52 -12.44
CA GLU A 28 12.87 -9.79 -13.58
C GLU A 28 13.30 -8.50 -14.30
N TYR A 29 12.38 -7.53 -14.40
CA TYR A 29 12.62 -6.26 -15.05
C TYR A 29 11.79 -5.15 -14.40
N VAL A 30 12.43 -4.01 -14.14
CA VAL A 30 11.79 -2.78 -13.68
C VAL A 30 12.45 -1.61 -14.37
N THR A 31 11.65 -0.71 -14.94
CA THR A 31 12.12 0.52 -15.57
C THR A 31 11.60 1.73 -14.81
N GLN A 32 12.42 2.77 -14.78
CA GLN A 32 12.02 4.12 -14.41
C GLN A 32 11.88 4.92 -15.70
N TYR A 33 10.67 5.39 -16.03
CA TYR A 33 10.41 6.05 -17.32
C TYR A 33 9.67 7.37 -17.14
N LEU A 34 10.33 8.48 -17.47
CA LEU A 34 9.79 9.84 -17.36
C LEU A 34 9.19 10.16 -15.98
N GLU A 35 9.69 9.53 -14.92
CA GLU A 35 9.24 9.69 -13.54
C GLU A 35 10.44 10.09 -12.66
N SER A 36 10.19 10.91 -11.63
CA SER A 36 11.23 11.28 -10.67
C SER A 36 11.60 10.09 -9.80
N ASP A 37 12.75 10.15 -9.14
CA ASP A 37 13.16 9.09 -8.21
C ASP A 37 12.17 8.92 -7.05
N PHE A 38 11.53 10.01 -6.62
CA PHE A 38 10.50 9.97 -5.60
C PHE A 38 9.21 9.30 -6.10
N ASP A 39 8.76 9.64 -7.30
CA ASP A 39 7.57 9.01 -7.91
C ASP A 39 7.80 7.51 -8.14
N PHE A 40 9.02 7.15 -8.57
CA PHE A 40 9.43 5.75 -8.73
C PHE A 40 9.38 4.99 -7.41
N ILE A 41 9.87 5.58 -6.31
CA ILE A 41 9.80 4.98 -4.97
C ILE A 41 8.34 4.82 -4.53
N ASN A 42 7.50 5.85 -4.70
CA ASN A 42 6.09 5.79 -4.32
C ASN A 42 5.36 4.68 -5.07
N ARG A 43 5.54 4.60 -6.40
CA ARG A 43 4.95 3.55 -7.23
C ARG A 43 5.36 2.15 -6.76
N LEU A 44 6.65 1.93 -6.48
CA LEU A 44 7.13 0.64 -5.96
C LEU A 44 6.55 0.32 -4.58
N CYS A 45 6.44 1.32 -3.70
CA CYS A 45 5.86 1.16 -2.38
C CYS A 45 4.37 0.81 -2.47
N GLU A 46 3.61 1.51 -3.29
CA GLU A 46 2.17 1.26 -3.50
C GLU A 46 1.90 -0.13 -4.10
N GLU A 47 2.65 -0.52 -5.14
CA GLU A 47 2.53 -1.84 -5.78
C GLU A 47 2.77 -3.00 -4.78
N GLU A 48 3.73 -2.81 -3.87
CA GLU A 48 4.07 -3.81 -2.86
C GLU A 48 3.28 -3.63 -1.55
N GLY A 49 2.42 -2.62 -1.43
CA GLY A 49 1.69 -2.31 -0.19
C GLY A 49 2.62 -1.94 0.97
N ILE A 50 3.67 -1.16 0.70
CA ILE A 50 4.65 -0.68 1.67
C ILE A 50 4.31 0.76 2.07
N TRP A 51 4.11 0.88 3.36
CA TRP A 51 4.23 2.03 4.23
C TRP A 51 5.51 2.86 4.26
N TYR A 52 5.47 4.18 4.45
CA TYR A 52 6.60 4.85 5.11
C TYR A 52 6.20 6.01 6.00
N ALA A 53 7.02 6.27 7.02
CA ALA A 53 6.89 7.39 7.96
C ALA A 53 8.27 7.97 8.30
N PHE A 54 8.30 9.19 8.80
CA PHE A 54 9.53 9.85 9.26
C PHE A 54 9.58 9.82 10.78
N GLU A 55 10.67 9.28 11.33
CA GLU A 55 10.96 9.28 12.76
C GLU A 55 12.11 10.24 13.05
N GLN A 56 11.91 11.19 13.96
CA GLN A 56 12.97 12.09 14.37
C GLN A 56 13.76 11.46 15.52
N HIS A 57 15.04 11.16 15.26
CA HIS A 57 15.96 10.68 16.28
C HIS A 57 16.85 11.83 16.78
N GLU A 58 16.85 12.06 18.10
CA GLU A 58 17.66 13.11 18.74
C GLU A 58 19.15 13.03 18.40
N GLN A 59 19.66 11.82 18.13
CA GLN A 59 21.08 11.56 17.90
C GLN A 59 21.47 11.39 16.42
N HIS A 60 20.51 11.08 15.55
CA HIS A 60 20.80 10.64 14.17
C HIS A 60 20.03 11.42 13.10
N GLY A 61 19.24 12.43 13.49
CA GLY A 61 18.41 13.20 12.56
C GLY A 61 17.13 12.47 12.18
N ASP A 62 16.54 12.86 11.05
CA ASP A 62 15.28 12.29 10.57
C ASP A 62 15.54 10.98 9.81
N VAL A 63 14.87 9.90 10.22
CA VAL A 63 15.01 8.57 9.66
C VAL A 63 13.71 8.16 8.97
N VAL A 64 13.80 7.69 7.73
CA VAL A 64 12.64 7.16 6.99
C VAL A 64 12.44 5.69 7.34
N VAL A 65 11.31 5.35 7.95
CA VAL A 65 10.96 3.98 8.29
C VAL A 65 9.95 3.44 7.30
N PHE A 66 10.30 2.37 6.61
CA PHE A 66 9.43 1.63 5.70
C PHE A 66 8.85 0.42 6.41
N GLY A 67 7.54 0.19 6.27
CA GLY A 67 6.81 -0.92 6.91
C GLY A 67 5.76 -1.55 5.99
N ASP A 68 5.50 -2.84 6.13
CA ASP A 68 4.48 -3.56 5.33
C ASP A 68 3.33 -4.13 6.17
N SER A 69 3.40 -3.98 7.50
CA SER A 69 2.44 -4.51 8.46
C SER A 69 2.02 -3.43 9.46
N PRO A 70 0.77 -3.44 9.96
CA PRO A 70 0.32 -2.57 11.06
C PRO A 70 1.10 -2.78 12.38
N GLU A 71 1.83 -3.89 12.51
CA GLU A 71 2.70 -4.17 13.66
C GLU A 71 3.97 -3.32 13.67
N HIS A 72 4.41 -2.89 12.48
CA HIS A 72 5.59 -2.04 12.31
C HIS A 72 5.31 -0.56 12.63
N TYR A 73 4.04 -0.20 12.81
CA TYR A 73 3.67 1.15 13.23
C TYR A 73 4.15 1.41 14.65
N TRP A 74 4.74 2.59 14.87
CA TRP A 74 5.10 3.03 16.20
C TRP A 74 3.86 3.10 17.10
N ARG A 75 3.85 2.28 18.15
CA ARG A 75 2.82 2.33 19.19
C ARG A 75 3.44 2.94 20.44
N SER A 76 3.21 4.24 20.65
CA SER A 76 3.53 4.84 21.94
C SER A 76 2.59 4.27 23.01
N GLN A 77 3.13 3.50 23.95
CA GLN A 77 2.42 3.11 25.18
C GLN A 77 2.24 4.29 26.15
N GLY A 78 2.86 5.44 25.84
CA GLY A 78 2.80 6.66 26.63
C GLY A 78 1.48 7.39 26.44
N LEU A 79 0.55 7.09 27.34
CA LEU A 79 -0.61 7.89 27.74
C LEU A 79 -1.85 7.83 26.82
N PRO A 80 -3.00 7.32 27.32
CA PRO A 80 -4.28 7.59 26.67
C PRO A 80 -4.56 9.10 26.74
N VAL A 81 -4.52 9.77 25.58
CA VAL A 81 -4.89 11.18 25.47
C VAL A 81 -6.39 11.32 25.77
N SER A 82 -6.73 12.13 26.77
CA SER A 82 -8.13 12.33 27.17
C SER A 82 -8.91 13.13 26.12
N TYR A 83 -10.17 12.74 25.85
CA TYR A 83 -11.08 13.52 25.02
C TYR A 83 -11.80 14.58 25.87
N ARG A 84 -11.66 15.87 25.51
CA ARG A 84 -12.25 17.02 26.22
C ARG A 84 -12.79 18.04 25.20
N PRO A 85 -14.08 18.05 24.87
CA PRO A 85 -14.66 19.06 24.00
C PRO A 85 -14.62 20.45 24.66
N HIS A 86 -14.50 21.52 23.87
CA HIS A 86 -14.51 22.90 24.38
C HIS A 86 -15.87 23.24 25.00
N ALA A 87 -15.99 23.12 26.33
CA ALA A 87 -17.21 23.38 27.09
C ALA A 87 -17.19 24.70 27.90
N GLY A 88 -16.39 25.68 27.48
CA GLY A 88 -16.40 27.05 28.04
C GLY A 88 -15.56 27.28 29.30
N LEU A 89 -15.11 26.24 30.01
CA LEU A 89 -13.96 26.31 30.92
C LEU A 89 -12.76 25.66 30.24
N GLU A 90 -11.75 26.46 29.89
CA GLU A 90 -10.54 25.97 29.23
C GLU A 90 -9.72 25.07 30.16
N SER A 91 -9.33 23.91 29.64
CA SER A 91 -8.44 22.97 30.33
C SER A 91 -6.99 23.46 30.17
N VAL A 92 -6.59 24.46 30.96
CA VAL A 92 -5.22 24.96 30.96
C VAL A 92 -4.28 23.88 31.52
N GLY A 93 -3.29 23.45 30.74
CA GLY A 93 -2.12 22.70 31.23
C GLY A 93 -2.08 21.19 31.00
N THR A 94 -2.99 20.59 30.23
CA THR A 94 -2.88 19.16 29.83
C THR A 94 -3.30 18.97 28.38
N GLU A 95 -2.49 18.24 27.61
CA GLU A 95 -2.80 17.87 26.23
C GLU A 95 -4.06 16.97 26.18
N ALA A 96 -5.00 17.31 25.30
CA ALA A 96 -6.27 16.61 25.15
C ALA A 96 -6.78 16.65 23.70
N LEU A 97 -7.60 15.67 23.33
CA LEU A 97 -8.33 15.65 22.05
C LEU A 97 -9.58 16.52 22.18
N PHE A 98 -9.72 17.53 21.32
CA PHE A 98 -10.85 18.47 21.39
C PHE A 98 -12.01 18.12 20.48
N ASN A 99 -11.76 17.37 19.41
CA ASN A 99 -12.77 16.99 18.42
C ASN A 99 -12.51 15.58 17.92
N LEU A 100 -13.57 14.80 17.75
CA LEU A 100 -13.54 13.48 17.17
C LEU A 100 -14.66 13.40 16.12
N SER A 101 -14.30 13.09 14.89
CA SER A 101 -15.25 12.92 13.79
C SER A 101 -15.01 11.56 13.15
N ILE A 102 -16.09 10.79 12.99
CA ILE A 102 -16.07 9.51 12.29
C ILE A 102 -16.68 9.74 10.92
N ARG A 103 -15.98 9.30 9.87
CA ARG A 103 -16.46 9.34 8.49
C ARG A 103 -16.50 7.93 7.95
N HIS A 104 -17.63 7.56 7.35
CA HIS A 104 -17.78 6.30 6.64
C HIS A 104 -17.82 6.59 5.15
N ASN A 105 -16.90 5.97 4.40
CA ASN A 105 -16.87 6.03 2.95
C ASN A 105 -17.17 4.63 2.42
N PRO A 106 -18.01 4.51 1.37
CA PRO A 106 -18.23 3.23 0.75
C PRO A 106 -16.96 2.76 0.01
N ILE A 107 -16.64 1.48 0.11
CA ILE A 107 -15.46 0.86 -0.54
C ILE A 107 -15.89 -0.25 -1.48
N ILE A 108 -15.05 -0.68 -2.40
CA ILE A 108 -15.37 -1.75 -3.36
C ILE A 108 -15.47 -3.11 -2.62
N GLU A 109 -16.42 -3.96 -3.03
CA GLU A 109 -16.65 -5.30 -2.46
C GLU A 109 -15.51 -6.25 -2.78
N GLY A 110 -14.91 -6.17 -3.96
CA GLY A 110 -13.80 -7.01 -4.34
C GLY A 110 -13.12 -6.58 -5.62
N ILE A 111 -11.87 -6.98 -5.76
CA ILE A 111 -11.04 -6.71 -6.92
C ILE A 111 -10.62 -8.03 -7.54
N ARG A 112 -10.85 -8.18 -8.84
CA ARG A 112 -10.34 -9.28 -9.64
C ARG A 112 -9.25 -8.78 -10.58
N THR A 113 -8.06 -9.36 -10.46
CA THR A 113 -6.93 -9.12 -11.34
C THR A 113 -6.64 -10.35 -12.19
N ALA A 114 -6.11 -10.12 -13.38
CA ALA A 114 -5.72 -11.16 -14.32
C ALA A 114 -4.40 -10.81 -14.98
N ASP A 115 -3.53 -11.80 -15.15
CA ASP A 115 -2.26 -11.66 -15.86
C ASP A 115 -2.11 -12.74 -16.94
N TYR A 116 -1.06 -12.62 -17.75
CA TYR A 116 -0.76 -13.56 -18.84
C TYR A 116 0.73 -13.86 -18.93
N ASN A 117 1.06 -15.15 -18.86
CA ASN A 117 2.41 -15.63 -19.09
C ASN A 117 2.49 -16.42 -20.41
N TYR A 118 3.19 -15.87 -21.41
CA TYR A 118 3.33 -16.52 -22.72
C TYR A 118 4.07 -17.85 -22.70
N ARG A 119 4.92 -18.09 -21.68
CA ARG A 119 5.63 -19.37 -21.52
C ARG A 119 4.72 -20.50 -21.02
N SER A 120 3.61 -20.13 -20.39
CA SER A 120 2.61 -21.05 -19.83
C SER A 120 1.22 -20.51 -20.13
N ALA A 121 0.91 -20.38 -21.42
CA ALA A 121 -0.28 -19.68 -21.91
C ALA A 121 -1.62 -20.31 -21.47
N ASP A 122 -1.62 -21.60 -21.14
CA ASP A 122 -2.80 -22.33 -20.67
C ASP A 122 -3.01 -22.21 -19.14
N THR A 123 -2.08 -21.58 -18.42
CA THR A 123 -2.19 -21.40 -16.96
C THR A 123 -3.19 -20.31 -16.64
N ASP A 124 -4.13 -20.63 -15.74
CA ASP A 124 -5.09 -19.67 -15.24
C ASP A 124 -4.44 -18.74 -14.21
N LEU A 125 -4.32 -17.46 -14.55
CA LEU A 125 -3.65 -16.43 -13.73
C LEU A 125 -4.65 -15.35 -13.30
N PHE A 126 -5.79 -15.78 -12.76
CA PHE A 126 -6.70 -14.89 -12.04
C PHE A 126 -6.35 -14.84 -10.55
N ALA A 127 -6.40 -13.63 -9.99
CA ALA A 127 -6.44 -13.42 -8.56
C ALA A 127 -7.71 -12.63 -8.21
N GLU A 128 -8.35 -12.98 -7.10
CA GLU A 128 -9.53 -12.29 -6.60
C GLU A 128 -9.35 -12.01 -5.11
N THR A 129 -9.76 -10.84 -4.67
CA THR A 129 -9.76 -10.44 -3.26
C THR A 129 -11.08 -9.77 -2.97
N ASP A 130 -11.81 -10.30 -1.98
CA ASP A 130 -13.10 -9.78 -1.54
C ASP A 130 -12.96 -9.18 -0.13
N ASN A 131 -13.58 -8.02 0.08
CA ASN A 131 -13.71 -7.30 1.35
C ASN A 131 -14.94 -7.75 2.17
N LYS A 132 -15.47 -8.96 1.89
CA LYS A 132 -16.62 -9.49 2.63
C LYS A 132 -16.22 -9.72 4.08
N GLN A 133 -16.75 -8.91 4.98
CA GLN A 133 -16.60 -9.16 6.40
C GLN A 133 -17.35 -10.44 6.77
N SER A 134 -16.72 -11.29 7.58
CA SER A 134 -17.41 -12.38 8.29
C SER A 134 -18.55 -11.79 9.11
N GLU A 135 -19.67 -12.52 9.25
CA GLU A 135 -20.94 -12.09 9.87
C GLU A 135 -20.84 -11.54 11.31
N GLU A 136 -19.64 -11.52 11.91
CA GLU A 136 -19.35 -11.11 13.29
C GLU A 136 -18.69 -9.71 13.41
N SER A 137 -18.38 -9.01 12.30
CA SER A 137 -17.77 -7.67 12.34
C SER A 137 -18.82 -6.58 12.08
N ALA A 138 -19.06 -5.71 13.07
CA ALA A 138 -20.07 -4.67 13.06
C ALA A 138 -19.61 -3.38 12.36
N ASP A 139 -18.84 -3.47 11.27
CA ASP A 139 -18.48 -2.27 10.51
C ASP A 139 -19.58 -1.97 9.50
N ASN A 140 -20.21 -0.81 9.65
CA ASN A 140 -21.23 -0.24 8.77
C ASN A 140 -20.69 0.19 7.39
N THR A 141 -19.68 -0.50 6.88
CA THR A 141 -19.03 -0.21 5.60
C THR A 141 -19.95 -0.63 4.45
N VAL A 142 -20.40 0.33 3.66
CA VAL A 142 -21.21 0.08 2.45
C VAL A 142 -20.28 -0.38 1.32
N LEU A 143 -20.54 -1.56 0.75
CA LEU A 143 -19.72 -2.13 -0.33
C LEU A 143 -20.27 -1.75 -1.72
N LEU A 144 -19.40 -1.24 -2.60
CA LEU A 144 -19.67 -0.79 -3.96
C LEU A 144 -19.24 -1.86 -4.98
N GLY A 145 -19.96 -2.98 -5.05
CA GLY A 145 -19.82 -4.01 -6.09
C GLY A 145 -18.38 -4.50 -6.35
N LYS A 146 -18.16 -5.25 -7.44
CA LYS A 146 -16.83 -5.78 -7.80
C LYS A 146 -16.21 -5.01 -8.95
N GLN A 147 -14.91 -4.76 -8.89
CA GLN A 147 -14.12 -4.18 -9.99
C GLN A 147 -13.16 -5.22 -10.57
N GLN A 148 -12.95 -5.16 -11.88
CA GLN A 148 -12.03 -6.04 -12.60
C GLN A 148 -11.00 -5.21 -13.36
N HIS A 149 -9.72 -5.54 -13.17
CA HIS A 149 -8.60 -4.94 -13.88
C HIS A 149 -7.76 -6.03 -14.56
N TRP A 150 -7.28 -5.76 -15.77
CA TRP A 150 -6.23 -6.57 -16.40
C TRP A 150 -4.89 -5.92 -16.07
N ALA A 151 -3.87 -6.70 -15.69
CA ALA A 151 -2.51 -6.20 -15.64
C ALA A 151 -2.11 -5.69 -17.04
N PHE A 152 -1.28 -4.64 -17.11
CA PHE A 152 -0.99 -3.78 -18.29
C PHE A 152 -0.37 -4.44 -19.54
N ILE A 153 -0.66 -5.71 -19.83
CA ILE A 153 -0.22 -6.39 -21.05
C ILE A 153 -1.41 -6.47 -22.02
N PRO A 154 -1.51 -5.56 -23.02
CA PRO A 154 -2.55 -5.67 -24.03
C PRO A 154 -2.39 -7.00 -24.79
N LYS A 155 -3.51 -7.70 -24.98
CA LYS A 155 -3.59 -8.86 -25.87
C LYS A 155 -3.01 -8.45 -27.23
N GLN A 156 -1.92 -9.07 -27.65
CA GLN A 156 -1.59 -9.09 -29.08
C GLN A 156 -2.78 -9.76 -29.78
N PRO A 157 -3.36 -9.14 -30.83
CA PRO A 157 -4.49 -9.72 -31.51
C PRO A 157 -4.07 -11.08 -32.06
N THR A 158 -4.66 -12.14 -31.53
CA THR A 158 -4.46 -13.49 -32.04
C THR A 158 -4.93 -13.48 -33.49
N LYS A 159 -4.01 -13.73 -34.43
CA LYS A 159 -4.34 -13.87 -35.85
C LYS A 159 -5.44 -14.95 -35.97
N PRO A 160 -6.59 -14.67 -36.62
CA PRO A 160 -7.61 -15.67 -36.82
C PRO A 160 -7.01 -16.82 -37.66
N LYS A 161 -6.93 -18.01 -37.06
CA LYS A 161 -6.66 -19.25 -37.80
C LYS A 161 -7.89 -19.53 -38.68
N PHE A 162 -7.87 -19.04 -39.92
CA PHE A 162 -8.76 -19.54 -40.97
C PHE A 162 -8.42 -21.02 -41.21
N ARG A 163 -9.25 -21.92 -40.67
CA ARG A 163 -9.31 -23.29 -41.15
C ARG A 163 -9.92 -23.25 -42.55
N ARG A 164 -9.13 -23.59 -43.58
CA ARG A 164 -9.69 -23.88 -44.90
C ARG A 164 -10.44 -25.21 -44.80
N PRO A 165 -11.70 -25.31 -45.25
CA PRO A 165 -12.32 -26.60 -45.50
C PRO A 165 -11.70 -27.22 -46.75
N CYS A 166 -11.69 -28.56 -46.78
CA CYS A 166 -11.16 -29.41 -47.84
C CYS A 166 -11.71 -29.07 -49.23
#